data_AF-A0A1N6F577-F1
#
_entry.id   AF-A0A1N6F577-F1
#
_cell.length_a   1.000
_cell.length_b   1.000
_cell.length_c   1.000
_cell.angle_alpha   90.00
_cell.angle_beta   90.00
_cell.angle_gamma   90.00
#
_symmetry.space_group_name_H-M   'P 1'
#
loop_
_entity.id
_entity.type
_entity.pdbx_description
1 polymer ?
#
loop_
_entity_poly.entity_id
_entity_poly.type
_entity_poly.pdbx_seq_one_letter_code
_entity_poly.pdbx_strand_id
1 'polypeptide(L)'
;MIKGAKQTILAICISTIPILAQNAKQTVCPRLLTNSSIIVNINGKFVNEERNRTSVSIEWRHHSDALDTFFVNLNDSPSFSYITAGKFRYMEFEEGKVKRQLGLHHLRENIGKTPLKLDDLELLANGYFKCPDSTKQEINNNVLATAASNTWWSVVVDSLPTPEKVVMRGVTKKPRYFSLANWKAYAGEMLPTLASISSEDYSGSLWIQSAYPKKALEADPLQKPVKPKILLPVPKLFGKITVEGERKIPLILKLNQKLLSE
;
A
#
# COMPACT_ATOMS: atom_id res chain seq x y z
N MET A 1 8.02 -1.45 -83.49
CA MET A 1 9.39 -1.72 -82.99
C MET A 1 9.43 -1.39 -81.51
N ILE A 2 9.93 -2.37 -80.74
CA ILE A 2 9.94 -2.45 -79.28
C ILE A 2 11.15 -1.70 -78.72
N LYS A 3 11.04 -1.28 -77.44
CA LYS A 3 12.06 -1.03 -76.40
C LYS A 3 12.10 0.45 -75.96
N GLY A 4 12.01 0.80 -74.68
CA GLY A 4 12.12 -0.01 -73.48
C GLY A 4 11.46 0.63 -72.27
N ALA A 5 10.89 -0.25 -71.45
CA ALA A 5 10.47 0.01 -70.09
C ALA A 5 11.68 0.22 -69.17
N LYS A 6 11.58 1.18 -68.25
CA LYS A 6 12.10 1.01 -66.89
C LYS A 6 11.04 1.53 -65.92
N GLN A 7 10.22 0.57 -65.47
CA GLN A 7 9.47 0.66 -64.23
C GLN A 7 10.48 0.69 -63.08
N THR A 8 10.45 1.73 -62.27
CA THR A 8 11.08 1.69 -60.95
C THR A 8 10.00 1.37 -59.94
N ILE A 9 9.98 0.10 -59.56
CA ILE A 9 9.23 -0.46 -58.44
C ILE A 9 9.98 -0.09 -57.16
N LEU A 10 9.30 0.59 -56.24
CA LEU A 10 9.57 0.58 -54.80
C LEU A 10 8.18 0.60 -54.14
N ALA A 11 7.57 -0.57 -53.98
CA ALA A 11 7.68 -1.40 -52.77
C ALA A 11 7.09 -0.72 -51.53
N ILE A 12 5.76 -0.82 -51.41
CA ILE A 12 5.02 -1.36 -50.26
C ILE A 12 5.71 -1.23 -48.89
N CYS A 13 5.17 -0.35 -48.06
CA CYS A 13 4.89 -0.60 -46.64
C CYS A 13 3.50 0.00 -46.36
N ILE A 14 2.45 -0.79 -46.56
CA ILE A 14 1.63 -1.39 -45.48
C ILE A 14 1.10 -0.31 -44.51
N SER A 15 -0.08 0.17 -44.89
CA SER A 15 -1.28 0.30 -44.04
C SER A 15 -1.11 0.49 -42.53
N THR A 16 -1.64 1.63 -42.08
CA THR A 16 -2.49 1.79 -40.89
C THR A 16 -1.97 1.23 -39.58
N ILE A 17 -1.31 2.09 -38.81
CA ILE A 17 -1.59 2.19 -37.38
C ILE A 17 -1.91 3.66 -37.10
N PRO A 18 -3.12 4.00 -36.66
CA PRO A 18 -3.37 5.31 -36.08
C PRO A 18 -2.57 5.32 -34.78
N ILE A 19 -1.45 6.03 -34.73
CA ILE A 19 -0.79 6.29 -33.46
C ILE A 19 -1.65 7.34 -32.75
N LEU A 20 -2.61 6.80 -32.00
CA LEU A 20 -3.26 7.35 -30.84
C LEU A 20 -3.53 8.87 -30.87
N ALA A 21 -4.69 9.21 -31.42
CA ALA A 21 -5.60 10.05 -30.66
C ALA A 21 -6.04 9.26 -29.41
N GLN A 22 -5.24 9.36 -28.33
CA GLN A 22 -5.55 9.01 -26.93
C GLN A 22 -4.23 9.28 -26.16
N ASN A 23 -4.10 10.34 -25.35
CA ASN A 23 -5.02 10.65 -24.29
C ASN A 23 -5.37 12.14 -24.25
N ALA A 24 -6.68 12.37 -24.14
CA ALA A 24 -7.28 13.58 -23.62
C ALA A 24 -6.45 14.17 -22.47
N LYS A 25 -6.39 15.50 -22.37
CA LYS A 25 -6.05 16.28 -21.17
C LYS A 25 -6.14 15.36 -19.94
N GLN A 26 -5.01 14.80 -19.49
CA GLN A 26 -5.01 14.04 -18.25
C GLN A 26 -5.32 15.07 -17.16
N THR A 27 -6.58 15.16 -16.75
CA THR A 27 -7.01 16.05 -15.68
C THR A 27 -6.50 15.57 -14.32
N VAL A 28 -6.00 14.34 -14.28
CA VAL A 28 -5.53 13.64 -13.09
C VAL A 28 -4.15 13.05 -13.37
N CYS A 29 -3.18 13.46 -12.57
CA CYS A 29 -1.81 12.97 -12.61
C CYS A 29 -1.71 11.66 -11.82
N PRO A 30 -0.80 10.75 -12.22
CA PRO A 30 -0.68 9.43 -11.60
C PRO A 30 -0.37 9.52 -10.10
N ARG A 31 -0.75 8.47 -9.36
CA ARG A 31 -0.42 8.34 -7.93
C ARG A 31 1.10 8.40 -7.75
N LEU A 32 1.55 9.08 -6.69
CA LEU A 32 2.98 9.35 -6.47
C LEU A 32 3.81 8.11 -6.11
N LEU A 33 3.21 7.04 -5.57
CA LEU A 33 3.98 5.96 -4.93
C LEU A 33 3.76 4.57 -5.52
N THR A 34 2.53 4.16 -5.82
CA THR A 34 2.28 2.84 -6.42
C THR A 34 0.92 2.79 -7.10
N ASN A 35 0.82 1.99 -8.16
CA ASN A 35 -0.44 1.63 -8.81
C ASN A 35 -0.76 0.13 -8.66
N SER A 36 0.13 -0.65 -8.05
CA SER A 36 -0.02 -2.10 -7.88
C SER A 36 -0.35 -2.49 -6.45
N SER A 37 -1.16 -3.53 -6.29
CA SER A 37 -1.54 -4.04 -4.96
C SER A 37 -0.33 -4.54 -4.18
N ILE A 38 0.02 -3.83 -3.11
CA ILE A 38 1.25 -4.04 -2.33
C ILE A 38 0.95 -3.88 -0.84
N ILE A 39 1.76 -4.55 -0.02
CA ILE A 39 1.76 -4.39 1.43
C ILE A 39 3.07 -3.73 1.81
N VAL A 40 2.99 -2.63 2.56
CA VAL A 40 4.13 -1.82 2.97
C VAL A 40 4.11 -1.67 4.48
N ASN A 41 5.17 -2.12 5.14
CA ASN A 41 5.39 -1.95 6.57
C ASN A 41 6.30 -0.76 6.80
N ILE A 42 5.76 0.26 7.46
CA ILE A 42 6.39 1.55 7.69
C ILE A 42 6.55 1.73 9.19
N ASN A 43 7.74 2.09 9.64
CA ASN A 43 7.95 2.51 11.03
C ASN A 43 8.34 3.98 11.06
N GLY A 44 7.94 4.66 12.13
CA GLY A 44 8.21 6.07 12.34
C GLY A 44 8.63 6.38 13.76
N LYS A 45 9.54 7.35 13.88
CA LYS A 45 9.94 7.96 15.16
C LYS A 45 9.92 9.47 15.01
N PHE A 46 9.33 10.14 15.99
CA PHE A 46 9.07 11.58 15.94
C PHE A 46 9.35 12.25 17.27
N VAL A 47 9.68 13.54 17.18
CA VAL A 47 9.53 14.53 18.24
C VAL A 47 8.36 15.41 17.84
N ASN A 48 7.28 15.37 18.61
CA ASN A 48 6.06 16.12 18.31
C ASN A 48 6.13 17.60 18.74
N GLU A 49 5.04 18.35 18.53
CA GLU A 49 4.94 19.78 18.86
C GLU A 49 5.17 20.07 20.35
N GLU A 50 4.82 19.12 21.23
CA GLU A 50 5.05 19.19 22.67
C GLU A 50 6.47 18.75 23.08
N ARG A 51 7.34 18.47 22.11
CA ARG A 51 8.70 17.92 22.27
C ARG A 51 8.75 16.51 22.88
N ASN A 52 7.63 15.79 22.84
CA ASN A 52 7.54 14.41 23.27
C ASN A 52 8.02 13.46 22.16
N ARG A 53 8.76 12.43 22.55
CA ARG A 53 9.18 11.36 21.63
C ARG A 53 8.04 10.37 21.46
N THR A 54 7.66 10.12 20.22
CA THR A 54 6.55 9.22 19.85
C THR A 54 6.98 8.32 18.71
N SER A 55 6.32 7.17 18.58
CA SER A 55 6.59 6.23 17.49
C SER A 55 5.31 5.62 16.94
N VAL A 56 5.35 5.23 15.67
CA VAL A 56 4.23 4.56 15.02
C VAL A 56 4.76 3.43 14.15
N SER A 57 4.00 2.35 14.06
CA SER A 57 4.18 1.31 13.07
C SER A 57 2.90 1.22 12.25
N ILE A 58 3.02 1.26 10.94
CA ILE A 58 1.90 1.29 9.99
C ILE A 58 2.10 0.17 8.99
N GLU A 59 1.17 -0.78 8.97
CA GLU A 59 1.04 -1.71 7.85
C GLU A 59 -0.01 -1.15 6.90
N TRP A 60 0.42 -0.73 5.71
CA TRP A 60 -0.46 -0.29 4.65
C TRP A 60 -0.69 -1.44 3.67
N ARG A 61 -1.95 -1.85 3.53
CA ARG A 61 -2.42 -2.78 2.49
C ARG A 61 -3.09 -1.99 1.39
N HIS A 62 -2.33 -1.72 0.33
CA HIS A 62 -2.82 -1.06 -0.86
C HIS A 62 -3.55 -2.04 -1.77
N HIS A 63 -4.70 -1.63 -2.29
CA HIS A 63 -5.43 -2.36 -3.31
C HIS A 63 -5.63 -1.49 -4.55
N SER A 64 -5.37 -2.05 -5.73
CA SER A 64 -5.63 -1.36 -7.00
C SER A 64 -7.12 -1.08 -7.20
N ASP A 65 -7.97 -2.05 -6.85
CA ASP A 65 -9.40 -2.07 -7.19
C ASP A 65 -10.32 -2.18 -5.96
N ALA A 66 -9.77 -2.04 -4.75
CA ALA A 66 -10.51 -2.21 -3.50
C ALA A 66 -10.14 -1.14 -2.46
N LEU A 67 -10.64 -1.33 -1.23
CA LEU A 67 -10.40 -0.43 -0.11
C LEU A 67 -8.96 -0.52 0.36
N ASP A 68 -8.35 0.62 0.61
CA ASP A 68 -7.06 0.68 1.28
C ASP A 68 -7.26 0.55 2.78
N THR A 69 -6.37 -0.22 3.41
CA THR A 69 -6.40 -0.46 4.86
C THR A 69 -5.04 -0.14 5.46
N PHE A 70 -5.06 0.60 6.56
CA PHE A 70 -3.90 0.97 7.35
C PHE A 70 -4.05 0.41 8.75
N PHE A 71 -3.20 -0.52 9.16
CA PHE A 71 -3.12 -0.99 10.53
C PHE A 71 -2.10 -0.13 11.26
N VAL A 72 -2.58 0.73 12.15
CA VAL A 72 -1.79 1.75 12.83
C VAL A 72 -1.57 1.33 14.28
N ASN A 73 -0.33 0.98 14.59
CA ASN A 73 0.13 0.64 15.92
C ASN A 73 0.88 1.81 16.54
N LEU A 74 0.39 2.27 17.69
CA LEU A 74 0.91 3.42 18.41
C LEU A 74 1.50 2.98 19.75
N ASN A 75 2.57 3.65 20.19
CA ASN A 75 3.18 3.37 21.48
C ASN A 75 2.44 4.06 22.64
N ASP A 76 1.89 5.26 22.40
CA ASP A 76 1.35 6.14 23.46
C ASP A 76 -0.17 6.35 23.35
N SER A 77 -0.86 5.59 22.52
CA SER A 77 -2.30 5.72 22.24
C SER A 77 -2.87 4.39 21.73
N PRO A 78 -4.19 4.16 21.80
CA PRO A 78 -4.79 2.94 21.27
C PRO A 78 -4.53 2.76 19.77
N SER A 79 -4.16 1.54 19.39
CA SER A 79 -4.01 1.14 18.00
C SER A 79 -5.37 1.10 17.29
N PHE A 80 -5.35 1.33 15.98
CA PHE A 80 -6.56 1.31 15.17
C PHE A 80 -6.29 0.88 13.74
N SER A 81 -7.33 0.42 13.06
CA SER A 81 -7.32 0.23 11.61
C SER A 81 -8.07 1.39 10.96
N TYR A 82 -7.44 2.06 9.99
CA TYR A 82 -8.07 3.08 9.15
C TYR A 82 -8.35 2.50 7.76
N ILE A 83 -9.62 2.51 7.34
CA ILE A 83 -10.06 1.96 6.05
C ILE A 83 -10.59 3.11 5.20
N THR A 84 -10.17 3.20 3.94
CA THR A 84 -10.61 4.27 3.02
C THR A 84 -10.85 3.80 1.59
N ALA A 85 -11.85 4.44 0.95
CA ALA A 85 -12.28 4.28 -0.44
C ALA A 85 -12.35 5.63 -1.18
N GLY A 86 -11.67 6.66 -0.67
CA GLY A 86 -11.81 8.04 -1.12
C GLY A 86 -13.09 8.69 -0.58
N LYS A 87 -14.28 8.21 -0.96
CA LYS A 87 -15.57 8.76 -0.49
C LYS A 87 -16.03 8.21 0.86
N PHE A 88 -15.70 6.96 1.14
CA PHE A 88 -16.06 6.26 2.36
C PHE A 88 -14.81 5.99 3.19
N ARG A 89 -14.89 6.26 4.48
CA ARG A 89 -13.77 6.07 5.41
C ARG A 89 -14.27 5.86 6.82
N TYR A 90 -13.61 4.97 7.55
CA TYR A 90 -13.94 4.67 8.93
C TYR A 90 -12.72 4.13 9.67
N MET A 91 -12.79 4.18 11.00
CA MET A 91 -11.81 3.56 11.89
C MET A 91 -12.43 2.39 12.63
N GLU A 92 -11.63 1.35 12.83
CA GLU A 92 -11.92 0.20 13.70
C GLU A 92 -10.87 0.16 14.81
N PHE A 93 -11.31 -0.03 16.05
CA PHE A 93 -10.43 -0.13 17.22
C PHE A 93 -10.42 -1.57 17.74
N GLU A 94 -9.28 -2.05 18.24
CA GLU A 94 -9.16 -3.44 18.69
C GLU A 94 -9.99 -3.73 19.96
N GLU A 95 -10.13 -2.74 20.85
CA GLU A 95 -10.75 -2.90 22.18
C GLU A 95 -12.29 -2.95 22.16
N GLY A 96 -12.91 -2.81 21.00
CA GLY A 96 -14.34 -3.01 20.85
C GLY A 96 -14.71 -2.94 19.38
N LYS A 97 -15.66 -3.76 18.94
CA LYS A 97 -16.19 -3.83 17.55
C LYS A 97 -16.87 -2.53 17.07
N VAL A 98 -16.41 -1.38 17.54
CA VAL A 98 -16.91 -0.05 17.26
C VAL A 98 -16.26 0.44 15.97
N LYS A 99 -17.09 0.62 14.95
CA LYS A 99 -16.71 1.30 13.72
C LYS A 99 -17.07 2.77 13.86
N ARG A 100 -16.08 3.66 13.78
CA ARG A 100 -16.31 5.11 13.76
C ARG A 100 -16.25 5.60 12.32
N GLN A 101 -17.38 6.08 11.79
CA GLN A 101 -17.40 6.74 10.48
C GLN A 101 -16.68 8.10 10.57
N LEU A 102 -15.84 8.41 9.58
CA LEU A 102 -15.10 9.67 9.56
C LEU A 102 -15.57 10.60 8.42
N GLY A 103 -16.01 11.79 8.80
CA GLY A 103 -16.16 12.93 7.89
C GLY A 103 -14.83 13.57 7.49
N LEU A 104 -14.83 14.43 6.47
CA LEU A 104 -13.61 15.07 5.94
C LEU A 104 -12.83 15.89 6.97
N HIS A 105 -13.50 16.53 7.93
CA HIS A 105 -12.83 17.34 8.95
C HIS A 105 -11.90 16.50 9.85
N HIS A 106 -12.22 15.23 10.07
CA HIS A 106 -11.37 14.32 10.85
C HIS A 106 -10.02 14.04 10.17
N LEU A 107 -9.89 14.23 8.85
CA LEU A 107 -8.61 14.03 8.18
C LEU A 107 -7.50 14.95 8.72
N ARG A 108 -7.89 16.12 9.27
CA ARG A 108 -6.95 17.07 9.88
C ARG A 108 -6.39 16.60 11.23
N GLU A 109 -7.00 15.59 11.84
CA GLU A 109 -6.60 15.03 13.12
C GLU A 109 -5.23 14.34 13.01
N ASN A 110 -4.46 14.44 14.09
CA ASN A 110 -3.19 13.75 14.21
C ASN A 110 -3.42 12.26 14.50
N ILE A 111 -2.50 11.43 14.04
CA ILE A 111 -2.45 10.00 14.35
C ILE A 111 -1.81 9.85 15.73
N GLY A 112 -2.64 9.65 16.75
CA GLY A 112 -2.21 9.66 18.15
C GLY A 112 -1.50 10.97 18.50
N LYS A 113 -0.32 10.86 19.13
CA LYS A 113 0.54 12.00 19.47
C LYS A 113 1.61 12.31 18.41
N THR A 114 1.58 11.61 17.27
CA THR A 114 2.56 11.82 16.19
C THR A 114 2.21 13.07 15.37
N PRO A 115 3.18 13.67 14.65
CA PRO A 115 2.88 14.75 13.72
C PRO A 115 2.17 14.29 12.44
N LEU A 116 2.02 12.98 12.21
CA LEU A 116 1.30 12.47 11.05
C LEU A 116 -0.20 12.72 11.20
N LYS A 117 -0.88 12.90 10.09
CA LYS A 117 -2.32 13.15 10.01
C LYS A 117 -3.02 12.04 9.27
N LEU A 118 -4.30 11.85 9.55
CA LEU A 118 -5.12 10.91 8.78
C LEU A 118 -5.17 11.30 7.29
N ASP A 119 -5.11 12.59 6.99
CA ASP A 119 -4.99 13.11 5.62
C ASP A 119 -3.72 12.66 4.90
N ASP A 120 -2.64 12.34 5.61
CA ASP A 120 -1.41 11.83 5.01
C ASP A 120 -1.62 10.40 4.48
N LEU A 121 -2.35 9.57 5.24
CA LEU A 121 -2.74 8.22 4.81
C LEU A 121 -3.76 8.28 3.66
N GLU A 122 -4.67 9.26 3.70
CA GLU A 122 -5.62 9.49 2.62
C GLU A 122 -4.93 9.90 1.31
N LEU A 123 -3.93 10.77 1.39
CA LEU A 123 -3.10 11.12 0.24
C LEU A 123 -2.27 9.93 -0.26
N LEU A 124 -1.82 9.06 0.64
CA LEU A 124 -1.09 7.86 0.25
C LEU A 124 -1.97 6.86 -0.53
N ALA A 125 -3.20 6.64 -0.05
CA ALA A 125 -4.16 5.71 -0.67
C ALA A 125 -4.83 6.28 -1.94
N ASN A 126 -5.33 7.52 -1.84
CA ASN A 126 -6.27 8.13 -2.79
C ASN A 126 -5.75 9.44 -3.36
N GLY A 127 -4.45 9.74 -3.23
CA GLY A 127 -3.82 10.94 -3.75
C GLY A 127 -3.92 11.05 -5.27
N TYR A 128 -5.02 11.63 -5.75
CA TYR A 128 -5.16 12.12 -7.10
C TYR A 128 -4.73 13.58 -7.13
N PHE A 129 -3.66 13.86 -7.87
CA PHE A 129 -3.16 15.21 -8.08
C PHE A 129 -3.78 15.78 -9.35
N LYS A 130 -4.20 17.04 -9.31
CA LYS A 130 -4.61 17.74 -10.54
C LYS A 130 -3.35 17.99 -11.34
N CYS A 131 -3.34 17.56 -12.59
CA CYS A 131 -2.21 17.90 -13.45
C CYS A 131 -2.11 19.42 -13.63
N PRO A 132 -0.89 19.95 -13.79
CA PRO A 132 -0.68 21.35 -14.09
C PRO A 132 -1.49 21.74 -15.34
N ASP A 133 -2.22 22.85 -15.25
CA ASP A 133 -3.06 23.34 -16.35
C ASP A 133 -2.16 23.80 -17.50
N SER A 134 -2.19 23.04 -18.61
CA SER A 134 -1.37 23.28 -19.81
C SER A 134 -1.68 24.60 -20.52
N THR A 135 -2.71 25.34 -20.08
CA THR A 135 -3.14 26.61 -20.67
C THR A 135 -2.58 27.85 -19.96
N LYS A 136 -1.88 27.69 -18.83
CA LYS A 136 -1.24 28.80 -18.10
C LYS A 136 0.13 29.13 -18.69
N GLN A 137 0.46 30.43 -18.72
CA GLN A 137 1.67 30.97 -19.34
C GLN A 137 2.97 30.61 -18.58
N GLU A 138 2.86 30.34 -17.27
CA GLU A 138 3.97 29.87 -16.42
C GLU A 138 3.53 28.62 -15.65
N ILE A 139 3.77 27.45 -16.24
CA ILE A 139 3.44 26.17 -15.61
C ILE A 139 4.62 25.75 -14.75
N ASN A 140 4.44 25.80 -13.43
CA ASN A 140 5.38 25.16 -12.53
C ASN A 140 5.01 23.68 -12.37
N ASN A 141 5.64 22.82 -13.17
CA ASN A 141 5.41 21.37 -13.18
C ASN A 141 5.73 20.68 -11.84
N ASN A 142 6.48 21.34 -10.97
CA ASN A 142 6.88 20.82 -9.67
C ASN A 142 5.78 20.99 -8.60
N VAL A 143 4.72 21.77 -8.90
CA VAL A 143 3.62 22.02 -7.96
C VAL A 143 2.41 21.19 -8.32
N LEU A 144 2.09 20.23 -7.46
CA LEU A 144 0.95 19.34 -7.57
C LEU A 144 -0.17 19.82 -6.66
N ALA A 145 -1.30 20.23 -7.23
CA ALA A 145 -2.49 20.58 -6.46
C ALA A 145 -3.24 19.31 -6.06
N THR A 146 -3.56 19.18 -4.78
CA THR A 146 -4.29 18.00 -4.27
C THR A 146 -5.78 18.12 -4.62
N ALA A 147 -6.42 17.02 -5.03
CA ALA A 147 -7.87 17.01 -5.26
C ALA A 147 -8.67 16.52 -4.04
N ALA A 148 -8.06 15.74 -3.15
CA ALA A 148 -8.74 14.98 -2.10
C ALA A 148 -8.30 15.34 -0.66
N SER A 149 -7.27 16.17 -0.49
CA SER A 149 -6.71 16.48 0.83
C SER A 149 -7.43 17.65 1.50
N ASN A 150 -7.69 17.52 2.80
CA ASN A 150 -8.33 18.57 3.60
C ASN A 150 -7.33 19.37 4.46
N THR A 151 -6.07 18.94 4.51
CA THR A 151 -4.99 19.62 5.23
C THR A 151 -4.02 20.30 4.26
N TRP A 152 -3.68 19.64 3.16
CA TRP A 152 -2.61 20.03 2.24
C TRP A 152 -3.20 20.50 0.91
N TRP A 153 -3.00 21.77 0.57
CA TRP A 153 -3.51 22.36 -0.68
C TRP A 153 -2.61 22.06 -1.87
N SER A 154 -1.30 21.91 -1.62
CA SER A 154 -0.33 21.59 -2.65
C SER A 154 0.84 20.82 -2.10
N VAL A 155 1.44 20.03 -2.98
CA VAL A 155 2.69 19.32 -2.78
C VAL A 155 3.67 19.81 -3.82
N VAL A 156 4.85 20.27 -3.39
CA VAL A 156 5.94 20.67 -4.28
C VAL A 156 6.98 19.56 -4.26
N VAL A 157 7.32 19.02 -5.41
CA VAL A 157 8.27 17.91 -5.57
C VAL A 157 9.42 18.40 -6.44
N ASP A 158 10.65 17.98 -6.16
CA ASP A 158 11.74 18.26 -7.11
C ASP A 158 11.53 17.53 -8.46
N SER A 159 12.26 17.95 -9.49
CA SER A 159 12.09 17.43 -10.84
C SER A 159 12.85 16.13 -11.10
N LEU A 160 13.35 15.44 -10.06
CA LEU A 160 14.11 14.20 -10.24
C LEU A 160 13.17 13.02 -10.51
N PRO A 161 13.62 11.99 -11.26
CA PRO A 161 12.82 10.78 -11.48
C PRO A 161 12.43 10.07 -10.18
N THR A 162 13.32 10.13 -9.18
CA THR A 162 13.08 9.71 -7.81
C THR A 162 13.28 10.94 -6.92
N PRO A 163 12.20 11.56 -6.44
CA PRO A 163 12.34 12.84 -5.76
C PRO A 163 13.08 12.70 -4.44
N GLU A 164 13.91 13.69 -4.12
CA GLU A 164 14.64 13.78 -2.86
C GLU A 164 13.97 14.75 -1.90
N LYS A 165 13.26 15.75 -2.41
CA LYS A 165 12.64 16.80 -1.60
C LYS A 165 11.18 16.94 -1.95
N VAL A 166 10.35 16.92 -0.92
CA VAL A 166 8.92 17.18 -1.02
C VAL A 166 8.52 18.23 0.01
N VAL A 167 7.76 19.24 -0.41
CA VAL A 167 7.22 20.28 0.47
C VAL A 167 5.71 20.24 0.39
N MET A 168 5.06 19.87 1.49
CA MET A 168 3.61 19.92 1.61
C MET A 168 3.23 21.27 2.20
N ARG A 169 2.37 22.01 1.49
CA ARG A 169 1.83 23.27 1.97
C ARG A 169 0.42 23.02 2.45
N GLY A 170 0.10 23.52 3.64
CA GLY A 170 -1.19 23.29 4.31
C GLY A 170 -2.03 24.53 4.58
N VAL A 171 -3.27 24.32 5.05
CA VAL A 171 -4.25 25.36 5.41
C VAL A 171 -3.71 26.32 6.48
N THR A 172 -2.89 25.82 7.41
CA THR A 172 -2.30 26.60 8.50
C THR A 172 -1.08 27.43 8.10
N LYS A 173 -0.76 27.51 6.79
CA LYS A 173 0.43 28.18 6.23
C LYS A 173 1.79 27.69 6.77
N LYS A 174 1.82 26.68 7.64
CA LYS A 174 3.04 25.99 8.07
C LYS A 174 3.39 24.89 7.06
N PRO A 175 4.49 25.03 6.30
CA PRO A 175 4.92 23.99 5.39
C PRO A 175 5.51 22.81 6.16
N ARG A 176 5.29 21.61 5.65
CA ARG A 176 5.97 20.39 6.08
C ARG A 176 6.97 19.99 5.02
N TYR A 177 8.20 19.74 5.44
CA TYR A 177 9.30 19.35 4.58
C TYR A 177 9.58 17.86 4.72
N PHE A 178 9.82 17.21 3.60
CA PHE A 178 10.26 15.82 3.52
C PHE A 178 11.58 15.78 2.76
N SER A 179 12.51 15.00 3.31
CA SER A 179 13.71 14.55 2.62
C SER A 179 13.62 13.05 2.42
N LEU A 180 13.51 12.62 1.17
CA LEU A 180 13.38 11.23 0.75
C LEU A 180 14.75 10.70 0.34
N ALA A 181 15.09 9.51 0.84
CA ALA A 181 16.39 8.91 0.61
C ALA A 181 16.29 7.40 0.41
N ASN A 182 17.35 6.82 -0.15
CA ASN A 182 17.53 5.38 -0.32
C ASN A 182 16.38 4.74 -1.09
N TRP A 183 16.10 5.23 -2.30
CA TRP A 183 15.10 4.64 -3.18
C TRP A 183 15.49 3.20 -3.55
N LYS A 184 14.58 2.25 -3.36
CA LYS A 184 14.79 0.83 -3.64
C LYS A 184 13.57 0.21 -4.30
N ALA A 185 13.82 -0.79 -5.14
CA ALA A 185 12.76 -1.58 -5.74
C ALA A 185 12.22 -2.59 -4.72
N TYR A 186 10.93 -2.49 -4.41
CA TYR A 186 10.18 -3.44 -3.61
C TYR A 186 9.08 -4.04 -4.47
N ALA A 187 9.14 -5.36 -4.71
CA ALA A 187 8.13 -6.06 -5.52
C ALA A 187 7.89 -5.45 -6.92
N GLY A 188 8.90 -4.81 -7.51
CA GLY A 188 8.80 -4.13 -8.82
C GLY A 188 8.45 -2.64 -8.76
N GLU A 189 8.08 -2.11 -7.58
CA GLU A 189 7.77 -0.69 -7.37
C GLU A 189 8.97 0.03 -6.70
N MET A 190 9.31 1.23 -7.16
CA MET A 190 10.37 2.03 -6.56
C MET A 190 9.82 2.86 -5.39
N LEU A 191 10.26 2.59 -4.17
CA LEU A 191 9.81 3.29 -2.97
C LEU A 191 10.99 3.92 -2.21
N PRO A 192 10.80 5.06 -1.52
CA PRO A 192 11.82 5.65 -0.67
C PRO A 192 11.94 4.82 0.62
N THR A 193 13.13 4.28 0.90
CA THR A 193 13.32 3.47 2.11
C THR A 193 13.34 4.34 3.38
N LEU A 194 13.71 5.61 3.27
CA LEU A 194 13.77 6.57 4.38
C LEU A 194 13.16 7.90 3.96
N ALA A 195 12.32 8.46 4.82
CA ALA A 195 11.75 9.79 4.69
C ALA A 195 11.92 10.56 6.00
N SER A 196 12.73 11.61 6.01
CA SER A 196 12.86 12.53 7.14
C SER A 196 11.81 13.63 7.02
N ILE A 197 11.09 13.90 8.10
CA ILE A 197 10.01 14.87 8.16
C ILE A 197 10.41 16.01 9.10
N SER A 198 10.17 17.25 8.70
CA SER A 198 10.33 18.41 9.58
C SER A 198 9.32 19.51 9.31
N SER A 199 9.05 20.28 10.36
CA SER A 199 8.32 21.54 10.37
C SER A 199 8.97 22.42 11.43
N GLU A 200 8.46 23.64 11.63
CA GLU A 200 8.95 24.56 12.67
C GLU A 200 8.96 23.92 14.08
N ASP A 201 7.92 23.14 14.40
CA ASP A 201 7.66 22.69 15.77
C ASP A 201 7.82 21.18 15.98
N TYR A 202 8.08 20.39 14.94
CA TYR A 202 8.22 18.94 15.04
C TYR A 202 9.20 18.39 14.00
N SER A 203 9.71 17.19 14.28
CA SER A 203 10.58 16.47 13.35
C SER A 203 10.48 14.97 13.55
N GLY A 204 10.98 14.20 12.59
CA GLY A 204 11.14 12.76 12.74
C GLY A 204 11.55 12.09 11.45
N SER A 205 11.42 10.77 11.45
CA SER A 205 11.71 9.94 10.29
C SER A 205 10.73 8.78 10.18
N LEU A 206 10.44 8.42 8.94
CA LEU A 206 9.73 7.21 8.54
C LEU A 206 10.68 6.34 7.73
N TRP A 207 10.59 5.03 7.88
CA TRP A 207 11.33 4.10 7.03
C TRP A 207 10.49 2.87 6.70
N ILE A 208 10.67 2.37 5.49
CA ILE A 208 10.03 1.14 5.02
C ILE A 208 10.86 -0.03 5.56
N GLN A 209 10.27 -0.80 6.48
CA GLN A 209 10.88 -2.02 7.00
C GLN A 209 10.81 -3.16 5.98
N SER A 210 9.67 -3.29 5.32
CA SER A 210 9.47 -4.30 4.26
C SER A 210 8.32 -3.88 3.36
N ALA A 211 8.39 -4.32 2.10
CA ALA A 211 7.26 -4.23 1.19
C ALA A 211 7.25 -5.45 0.25
N TYR A 212 6.06 -6.00 0.04
CA TYR A 212 5.88 -7.27 -0.69
C TYR A 212 4.49 -7.32 -1.35
N PRO A 213 4.33 -8.08 -2.45
CA PRO A 213 3.07 -8.13 -3.16
C PRO A 213 2.01 -8.81 -2.30
N LYS A 214 0.75 -8.36 -2.38
CA LYS A 214 -0.35 -8.93 -1.56
C LYS A 214 -0.49 -10.45 -1.70
N LYS A 215 -0.26 -10.99 -2.91
CA LYS A 215 -0.28 -12.45 -3.18
C LYS A 215 0.67 -13.26 -2.28
N ALA A 216 1.67 -12.63 -1.67
CA ALA A 216 2.57 -13.29 -0.73
C ALA A 216 1.92 -13.57 0.65
N LEU A 217 0.89 -12.82 1.09
CA LEU A 217 0.13 -13.17 2.30
C LEU A 217 -0.81 -14.36 2.09
N GLU A 218 -1.36 -14.52 0.89
CA GLU A 218 -2.17 -15.69 0.54
C GLU A 218 -1.32 -16.98 0.50
N ALA A 219 0.00 -16.83 0.40
CA ALA A 219 0.98 -17.90 0.47
C ALA A 219 1.69 -17.91 1.83
N ASP A 220 0.94 -18.01 2.93
CA ASP A 220 1.49 -18.18 4.28
C ASP A 220 2.53 -19.33 4.32
N PRO A 221 3.82 -19.04 4.61
CA PRO A 221 4.86 -20.07 4.71
C PRO A 221 4.60 -21.07 5.85
N LEU A 222 3.78 -20.72 6.85
CA LEU A 222 3.34 -21.60 7.94
C LEU A 222 2.20 -22.53 7.52
N GLN A 223 1.50 -22.23 6.41
CA GLN A 223 0.45 -23.08 5.84
C GLN A 223 0.92 -23.91 4.65
N LYS A 224 2.16 -23.71 4.15
CA LYS A 224 2.72 -24.65 3.19
C LYS A 224 2.95 -25.98 3.90
N PRO A 225 2.24 -27.07 3.55
CA PRO A 225 2.57 -28.37 4.09
C PRO A 225 4.02 -28.65 3.71
N VAL A 226 4.88 -28.76 4.71
CA VAL A 226 6.24 -29.28 4.53
C VAL A 226 6.05 -30.64 3.88
N LYS A 227 6.37 -30.76 2.60
CA LYS A 227 6.37 -32.06 1.94
C LYS A 227 7.30 -32.94 2.76
N PRO A 228 6.81 -34.00 3.41
CA PRO A 228 7.67 -34.85 4.20
C PRO A 228 8.76 -35.36 3.26
N LYS A 229 10.02 -35.23 3.70
CA LYS A 229 11.18 -35.82 3.03
C LYS A 229 10.82 -37.22 2.57
N ILE A 230 11.10 -37.50 1.30
CA ILE A 230 10.95 -38.79 0.64
C ILE A 230 11.41 -39.89 1.60
N LEU A 231 10.45 -40.61 2.18
CA LEU A 231 10.72 -41.86 2.87
C LEU A 231 11.09 -42.85 1.77
N LEU A 232 12.37 -43.27 1.78
CA LEU A 232 12.85 -44.39 0.99
C LEU A 232 11.87 -45.58 1.14
N PRO A 233 11.60 -46.33 0.06
CA PRO A 233 10.59 -47.38 0.08
C PRO A 233 11.01 -48.49 1.03
N VAL A 234 10.26 -48.66 2.12
CA VAL A 234 10.40 -49.81 3.01
C VAL A 234 9.83 -51.04 2.28
N PRO A 235 10.56 -52.18 2.22
CA PRO A 235 10.07 -53.38 1.54
C PRO A 235 8.81 -53.92 2.21
N LYS A 236 7.80 -54.26 1.39
CA LYS A 236 6.57 -54.94 1.82
C LYS A 236 6.89 -56.36 2.30
N LEU A 237 7.08 -56.54 3.60
CA LEU A 237 6.89 -57.82 4.26
C LEU A 237 5.57 -57.75 5.01
N PHE A 238 4.77 -58.82 4.92
CA PHE A 238 3.41 -59.00 5.45
C PHE A 238 2.28 -58.57 4.50
N GLY A 239 1.82 -59.55 3.74
CA GLY A 239 0.59 -59.52 2.97
C GLY A 239 -0.66 -59.45 3.85
N LYS A 240 -1.76 -59.03 3.20
CA LYS A 240 -3.10 -58.80 3.73
C LYS A 240 -3.62 -59.92 4.64
N ILE A 241 -4.23 -59.53 5.76
CA ILE A 241 -5.31 -60.29 6.40
C ILE A 241 -6.56 -59.42 6.31
N THR A 242 -7.57 -59.93 5.61
CA THR A 242 -8.94 -59.40 5.57
C THR A 242 -9.64 -59.73 6.88
N VAL A 243 -10.17 -58.72 7.58
CA VAL A 243 -11.13 -58.94 8.68
C VAL A 243 -12.21 -57.85 8.61
N GLU A 244 -13.41 -58.26 8.20
CA GLU A 244 -14.67 -57.57 8.45
C GLU A 244 -14.90 -57.44 9.98
N GLY A 245 -15.34 -56.28 10.45
CA GLY A 245 -15.75 -56.13 11.85
C GLY A 245 -15.78 -54.68 12.35
N GLU A 246 -16.93 -54.29 12.89
CA GLU A 246 -17.21 -52.96 13.46
C GLU A 246 -16.14 -52.51 14.48
N ARG A 247 -15.66 -51.27 14.34
CA ARG A 247 -14.71 -50.68 15.30
C ARG A 247 -15.42 -50.33 16.61
N LYS A 248 -15.18 -51.15 17.64
CA LYS A 248 -15.46 -50.85 19.05
C LYS A 248 -14.61 -49.67 19.52
N ILE A 249 -15.25 -48.65 20.07
CA ILE A 249 -14.62 -47.50 20.73
C ILE A 249 -13.86 -47.99 21.99
N PRO A 250 -12.61 -47.55 22.24
CA PRO A 250 -11.86 -47.93 23.43
C PRO A 250 -12.54 -47.49 24.74
N LEU A 251 -12.57 -48.39 25.73
CA LEU A 251 -13.28 -48.24 27.02
C LEU A 251 -12.87 -47.01 27.86
N ILE A 252 -11.69 -46.43 27.63
CA ILE A 252 -11.23 -45.22 28.33
C ILE A 252 -12.09 -43.99 27.99
N LEU A 253 -12.70 -43.95 26.81
CA LEU A 253 -13.58 -42.85 26.39
C LEU A 253 -15.01 -42.94 26.95
N LYS A 254 -15.40 -44.08 27.55
CA LYS A 254 -16.74 -44.28 28.15
C LYS A 254 -16.83 -43.95 29.64
N LEU A 255 -15.70 -43.83 30.35
CA LEU A 255 -15.69 -43.62 31.80
C LEU A 255 -15.81 -42.14 32.23
N ASN A 256 -15.41 -41.17 31.40
CA ASN A 256 -15.47 -39.75 31.77
C ASN A 256 -16.81 -39.06 31.51
N GLN A 257 -17.72 -39.65 30.75
CA GLN A 257 -19.04 -39.05 30.50
C GLN A 257 -20.05 -39.27 31.63
N LYS A 258 -19.79 -40.19 32.57
CA LYS A 258 -20.69 -40.49 33.69
C LYS A 258 -20.40 -39.69 34.96
N LEU A 259 -19.31 -38.94 35.02
CA LEU A 259 -18.90 -38.14 36.19
C LEU A 259 -19.22 -36.64 36.07
N LEU A 260 -19.81 -36.21 34.95
CA LEU A 260 -20.14 -34.79 34.67
C LEU A 260 -21.64 -34.53 34.55
N SER A 261 -22.47 -35.47 35.04
CA SER A 261 -23.94 -35.36 34.99
C SER A 261 -24.62 -35.54 36.35
N GLU A 262 -23.94 -35.22 37.45
CA GLU A 262 -24.56 -34.93 38.76
C GLU A 262 -23.96 -33.65 39.34
#